data_AF-A0A259RU35-F1
#
_entry.id   AF-A0A259RU35-F1
#
_cell.length_a   1.000
_cell.length_b   1.000
_cell.length_c   1.000
_cell.angle_alpha   90.00
_cell.angle_beta   90.00
_cell.angle_gamma   90.00
#
_symmetry.space_group_name_H-M   'P 1'
#
loop_
_entity.id
_entity.type
_entity.pdbx_description
1 polymer ?
#
loop_
_entity_poly.entity_id
_entity_poly.type
_entity_poly.pdbx_seq_one_letter_code
_entity_poly.pdbx_strand_id
1 'polypeptide(L)'
;MNDTLNPTDPGADDANQIDLQAAWIRRSSADIQAFIEGLAARLEGDLPGQVDVVRKRDGLFAKTSHVQSITVRTEEFHYLLERHPSGVHTQRARVVGGVILKRDELSLAGWMQSLLAALFSQSGELQRASQSLHDFLMH
;
A
#
# COMPACT_ATOMS: atom_id res chain seq x y z
N MET A 1 -56.93 19.54 23.08
CA MET A 1 -56.63 18.22 22.49
C MET A 1 -55.22 18.30 21.91
N ASN A 2 -54.27 17.59 22.52
CA ASN A 2 -52.92 17.42 21.99
C ASN A 2 -52.98 16.60 20.70
N ASP A 3 -52.45 17.15 19.61
CA ASP A 3 -52.10 16.37 18.43
C ASP A 3 -50.56 16.37 18.33
N THR A 4 -49.95 15.53 19.18
CA THR A 4 -48.51 15.28 19.17
C THR A 4 -48.26 14.13 18.19
N LEU A 5 -48.30 14.42 16.90
CA LEU A 5 -47.80 13.53 15.86
C LEU A 5 -46.71 14.28 15.09
N ASN A 6 -45.45 14.05 15.47
CA ASN A 6 -44.42 13.99 14.45
C ASN A 6 -43.86 12.56 14.46
N PRO A 7 -44.24 11.72 13.48
CA PRO A 7 -43.58 10.43 13.30
C PRO A 7 -42.13 10.72 12.91
N THR A 8 -41.19 10.04 13.57
CA THR A 8 -39.81 9.87 13.08
C THR A 8 -39.87 9.59 11.59
N ASP A 9 -39.38 10.49 10.73
CA ASP A 9 -39.29 10.28 9.30
C ASP A 9 -38.09 9.37 9.04
N PRO A 10 -38.30 8.06 8.78
CA PRO A 10 -37.20 7.11 8.61
C PRO A 10 -36.28 7.50 7.44
N GLY A 11 -36.79 8.24 6.44
CA GLY A 11 -35.99 8.68 5.30
C GLY A 11 -34.95 9.75 5.64
N ALA A 12 -35.22 10.58 6.65
CA ALA A 12 -34.27 11.60 7.11
C ALA A 12 -33.12 10.98 7.93
N ASP A 13 -33.42 9.96 8.74
CA ASP A 13 -32.43 9.22 9.52
C ASP A 13 -31.52 8.36 8.62
N ASP A 14 -32.08 7.73 7.57
CA ASP A 14 -31.32 6.96 6.58
C ASP A 14 -30.38 7.86 5.76
N ALA A 15 -30.85 9.03 5.31
CA ALA A 15 -30.03 9.99 4.58
C ALA A 15 -28.85 10.51 5.43
N ASN A 16 -29.09 10.78 6.72
CA ASN A 16 -28.05 11.21 7.66
C ASN A 16 -27.02 10.09 7.93
N GLN A 17 -27.48 8.83 8.07
CA GLN A 17 -26.57 7.69 8.17
C GLN A 17 -25.69 7.55 6.93
N ILE A 18 -26.25 7.67 5.72
CA ILE A 18 -25.48 7.59 4.48
C ILE A 18 -24.44 8.71 4.39
N ASP A 19 -24.79 9.95 4.75
CA ASP A 19 -23.83 11.06 4.73
C ASP A 19 -22.68 10.86 5.74
N LEU A 20 -22.99 10.37 6.94
CA LEU A 20 -21.98 9.99 7.93
C LEU A 20 -21.05 8.89 7.41
N GLN A 21 -21.60 7.81 6.84
CA GLN A 21 -20.79 6.73 6.25
C GLN A 21 -19.94 7.26 5.08
N ALA A 22 -20.49 8.13 4.23
CA ALA A 22 -19.75 8.73 3.13
C ALA A 22 -18.63 9.66 3.63
N ALA A 23 -18.85 10.41 4.72
CA ALA A 23 -17.82 11.22 5.37
C ALA A 23 -16.69 10.35 5.92
N TRP A 24 -17.00 9.22 6.56
CA TRP A 24 -16.02 8.24 7.00
C TRP A 24 -15.20 7.68 5.84
N ILE A 25 -15.84 7.24 4.75
CA ILE A 25 -15.15 6.72 3.56
C ILE A 25 -14.23 7.77 2.94
N ARG A 26 -14.68 9.03 2.79
CA ARG A 26 -13.85 10.13 2.28
C ARG A 26 -12.65 10.40 3.19
N ARG A 27 -12.86 10.42 4.51
CA ARG A 27 -11.79 10.61 5.50
C ARG A 27 -10.76 9.48 5.44
N SER A 28 -11.22 8.23 5.48
CA SER A 28 -10.34 7.06 5.39
C SER A 28 -9.59 6.99 4.06
N SER A 29 -10.21 7.41 2.96
CA SER A 29 -9.54 7.48 1.65
C SER A 29 -8.38 8.49 1.64
N ALA A 30 -8.57 9.67 2.22
CA ALA A 30 -7.52 10.68 2.35
C ALA A 30 -6.35 10.20 3.23
N ASP A 31 -6.65 9.52 4.34
CA ASP A 31 -5.65 8.95 5.24
C ASP A 31 -4.81 7.86 4.53
N ILE A 32 -5.47 7.01 3.72
CA ILE A 32 -4.79 5.99 2.92
C ILE A 32 -3.86 6.63 1.87
N GLN A 33 -4.26 7.74 1.25
CA GLN A 33 -3.38 8.45 0.30
C GLN A 33 -2.11 8.96 0.97
N ALA A 34 -2.24 9.66 2.10
CA ALA A 34 -1.09 10.16 2.84
C ALA A 34 -0.18 9.01 3.29
N PHE A 35 -0.77 7.88 3.68
CA PHE A 35 -0.03 6.69 4.04
C PHE A 35 0.77 6.10 2.87
N ILE A 36 0.17 5.99 1.68
CA ILE A 36 0.85 5.48 0.47
C ILE A 36 2.00 6.41 0.06
N GLU A 37 1.80 7.73 0.11
CA GLU A 37 2.86 8.71 -0.16
C GLU A 37 4.04 8.56 0.81
N GLY A 38 3.74 8.45 2.11
CA GLY A 38 4.76 8.24 3.14
C GLY A 38 5.51 6.92 2.96
N LEU A 39 4.78 5.85 2.62
CA LEU A 39 5.36 4.54 2.33
C LEU A 39 6.26 4.57 1.09
N ALA A 40 5.81 5.21 0.00
CA ALA A 40 6.60 5.37 -1.21
C ALA A 40 7.90 6.12 -0.93
N ALA A 41 7.81 7.28 -0.27
CA ALA A 41 8.99 8.08 0.08
C ALA A 41 9.97 7.29 0.96
N ARG A 42 9.45 6.48 1.90
CA ARG A 42 10.27 5.64 2.77
C ARG A 42 10.98 4.53 1.99
N LEU A 43 10.25 3.83 1.12
CA LEU A 43 10.79 2.72 0.33
C LEU A 43 11.80 3.21 -0.73
N GLU A 44 11.53 4.35 -1.39
CA GLU A 44 12.48 4.97 -2.33
C GLU A 44 13.79 5.37 -1.63
N GLY A 45 13.73 5.82 -0.37
CA GLY A 45 14.91 6.20 0.42
C GLY A 45 15.71 5.01 0.95
N ASP A 46 15.02 3.98 1.45
CA ASP A 46 15.66 2.84 2.13
C ASP A 46 16.16 1.77 1.13
N LEU A 47 15.55 1.64 -0.05
CA LEU A 47 15.81 0.56 -1.01
C LEU A 47 16.02 1.09 -2.45
N PRO A 48 17.07 1.91 -2.68
CA PRO A 48 17.32 2.48 -3.99
C PRO A 48 17.56 1.38 -5.04
N GLY A 49 16.90 1.49 -6.19
CA GLY A 49 17.02 0.56 -7.31
C GLY A 49 16.19 -0.73 -7.20
N GLN A 50 15.56 -0.99 -6.05
CA GLN A 50 14.64 -2.13 -5.85
C GLN A 50 13.17 -1.71 -5.84
N VAL A 51 12.90 -0.40 -5.75
CA VAL A 51 11.57 0.18 -5.67
C VAL A 51 11.33 1.05 -6.90
N ASP A 52 10.18 0.84 -7.54
CA ASP A 52 9.69 1.62 -8.66
C ASP A 52 8.36 2.27 -8.28
N VAL A 53 8.33 3.61 -8.25
CA VAL A 53 7.15 4.38 -7.87
C VAL A 53 6.64 5.15 -9.08
N VAL A 54 5.45 4.79 -9.53
CA VAL A 54 4.77 5.53 -10.61
C VAL A 54 3.92 6.62 -9.97
N ARG A 55 4.26 7.87 -10.26
CA ARG A 55 3.50 9.05 -9.82
C ARG A 55 2.69 9.60 -11.00
N LYS A 56 1.40 9.85 -10.79
CA LYS A 56 0.49 10.43 -11.79
C LYS A 56 0.12 11.85 -11.38
N ARG A 57 0.08 12.74 -12.36
CA ARG A 57 -0.40 14.12 -12.16
C ARG A 57 -1.93 14.14 -12.20
N ASP A 58 -2.54 14.93 -11.33
CA ASP A 58 -4.01 15.07 -11.25
C ASP A 58 -4.63 15.78 -12.47
N GLY A 59 -3.81 16.38 -13.35
CA GLY A 59 -4.25 16.99 -14.61
C GLY A 59 -3.07 17.51 -15.44
N LEU A 60 -3.34 17.99 -16.66
CA LEU A 60 -2.32 18.51 -17.59
C LEU A 60 -1.52 19.69 -17.01
N PHE A 61 -2.10 20.44 -16.05
CA PHE A 61 -1.50 21.63 -15.43
C PHE A 61 -1.43 21.57 -13.89
N ALA A 62 -1.74 20.42 -13.29
CA ALA A 62 -1.67 20.28 -11.84
C ALA A 62 -0.20 20.25 -11.38
N LYS A 63 0.14 21.09 -10.39
CA LYS A 63 1.45 21.03 -9.70
C LYS A 63 1.55 19.85 -8.74
N THR A 64 0.43 19.19 -8.47
CA THR A 64 0.33 18.08 -7.54
C THR A 64 0.41 16.76 -8.31
N SER A 65 1.27 15.87 -7.85
CA SER A 65 1.40 14.49 -8.32
C SER A 65 1.18 13.55 -7.16
N HIS A 66 0.41 12.49 -7.38
CA HIS A 66 0.17 11.45 -6.39
C HIS A 66 0.75 10.11 -6.83
N VAL A 67 1.09 9.26 -5.88
CA VAL A 67 1.52 7.89 -6.11
C VAL A 67 0.35 7.08 -6.67
N GLN A 68 0.54 6.56 -7.88
CA GLN A 68 -0.40 5.71 -8.59
C GLN A 68 -0.09 4.24 -8.33
N SER A 69 1.19 3.87 -8.31
CA SER A 69 1.60 2.52 -7.96
C SER A 69 3.00 2.48 -7.34
N ILE A 70 3.23 1.46 -6.52
CA ILE A 70 4.52 1.12 -5.92
C ILE A 70 4.80 -0.33 -6.29
N THR A 71 5.94 -0.58 -6.92
CA THR A 71 6.45 -1.92 -7.17
C THR A 71 7.75 -2.12 -6.42
N VAL A 72 7.77 -3.03 -5.45
CA VAL A 72 9.00 -3.45 -4.78
C VAL A 72 9.43 -4.79 -5.36
N ARG A 73 10.65 -4.84 -5.88
CA ARG A 73 11.24 -6.03 -6.48
C ARG A 73 12.22 -6.64 -5.50
N THR A 74 11.95 -7.87 -5.09
CA THR A 74 12.90 -8.72 -4.39
C THR A 74 13.36 -9.85 -5.32
N GLU A 75 14.29 -10.68 -4.86
CA GLU A 75 14.82 -11.81 -5.64
C GLU A 75 13.72 -12.81 -6.06
N GLU A 76 12.84 -13.17 -5.12
CA GLU A 76 11.80 -14.19 -5.35
C GLU A 76 10.40 -13.61 -5.63
N PHE A 77 10.16 -12.35 -5.28
CA PHE A 77 8.81 -11.78 -5.32
C PHE A 77 8.81 -10.33 -5.78
N HIS A 78 7.81 -9.98 -6.58
CA HIS A 78 7.46 -8.59 -6.85
C HIS A 78 6.19 -8.23 -6.10
N TYR A 79 6.25 -7.17 -5.32
CA TYR A 79 5.17 -6.65 -4.51
C TYR A 79 4.61 -5.41 -5.18
N LEU A 80 3.35 -5.47 -5.58
CA LEU A 80 2.66 -4.38 -6.26
C LEU A 80 1.57 -3.82 -5.35
N LEU A 81 1.55 -2.50 -5.21
CA LEU A 81 0.47 -1.74 -4.60
C LEU A 81 0.00 -0.72 -5.62
N GLU A 82 -1.25 -0.84 -6.05
CA GLU A 82 -1.88 0.06 -7.03
C GLU A 82 -3.06 0.81 -6.41
N ARG A 83 -3.12 2.10 -6.70
CA ARG A 83 -4.24 2.93 -6.29
C ARG A 83 -5.36 2.84 -7.32
N HIS A 84 -6.55 2.48 -6.87
CA HIS A 84 -7.77 2.51 -7.66
C HIS A 84 -8.76 3.54 -7.10
N PRO A 85 -9.74 4.01 -7.91
CA PRO A 85 -10.78 4.91 -7.42
C PRO A 85 -11.60 4.31 -6.25
N SER A 86 -11.73 2.99 -6.22
CA SER A 86 -12.48 2.25 -5.20
C SER A 86 -11.66 1.83 -3.98
N GLY A 87 -10.35 2.12 -3.95
CA GLY A 87 -9.47 1.71 -2.85
C GLY A 87 -8.05 1.38 -3.29
N VAL A 88 -7.43 0.44 -2.60
CA VAL A 88 -6.07 -0.02 -2.89
C VAL A 88 -6.12 -1.47 -3.31
N HIS A 89 -5.47 -1.77 -4.42
CA HIS A 89 -5.26 -3.12 -4.88
C HIS A 89 -3.82 -3.52 -4.59
N THR A 90 -3.64 -4.68 -3.98
CA THR A 90 -2.32 -5.19 -3.62
C THR A 90 -2.15 -6.59 -4.14
N GLN A 91 -0.99 -6.83 -4.73
CA GLN A 91 -0.62 -8.11 -5.31
C GLN A 91 0.81 -8.49 -4.95
N ARG A 92 1.05 -9.79 -4.89
CA ARG A 92 2.39 -10.37 -4.83
C ARG A 92 2.55 -11.33 -6.00
N ALA A 93 3.58 -11.12 -6.79
CA ALA A 93 3.95 -12.00 -7.89
C ALA A 93 5.19 -12.82 -7.50
N ARG A 94 5.12 -14.15 -7.59
CA ARG A 94 6.32 -15.00 -7.45
C ARG A 94 7.10 -14.98 -8.76
N VAL A 95 8.39 -14.68 -8.67
CA VAL A 95 9.32 -14.58 -9.79
C VAL A 95 10.40 -15.63 -9.64
N VAL A 96 10.65 -16.39 -10.71
CA VAL A 96 11.76 -17.34 -10.79
C VAL A 96 12.44 -17.16 -12.14
N GLY A 97 13.75 -16.89 -12.11
CA GLY A 97 14.54 -16.65 -13.32
C GLY A 97 14.06 -15.45 -14.15
N GLY A 98 13.48 -14.43 -13.50
CA GLY A 98 12.92 -13.25 -14.16
C GLY A 98 11.53 -13.43 -14.76
N VAL A 99 10.91 -14.61 -14.65
CA VAL A 99 9.56 -14.90 -15.14
C VAL A 99 8.57 -14.95 -13.98
N ILE A 100 7.41 -14.31 -14.15
CA ILE A 100 6.32 -14.34 -13.18
C ILE A 100 5.60 -15.70 -13.28
N LEU A 101 5.66 -16.49 -12.22
CA LEU A 101 4.99 -17.79 -12.13
C LEU A 101 3.52 -17.66 -11.71
N LYS A 102 3.26 -16.83 -10.70
CA LYS A 102 1.95 -16.70 -10.08
C LYS A 102 1.77 -15.30 -9.53
N ARG A 103 0.56 -14.76 -9.63
CA ARG A 103 0.11 -13.55 -8.93
C ARG A 103 -0.93 -13.93 -7.89
N ASP A 104 -0.72 -13.50 -6.65
CA ASP A 104 -1.65 -13.62 -5.55
C ASP A 104 -2.13 -12.23 -5.15
N GLU A 105 -3.45 -12.03 -5.14
CA GLU A 105 -4.04 -10.84 -4.55
C GLU A 105 -4.02 -10.96 -3.03
N LEU A 106 -3.64 -9.87 -2.38
CA LEU A 106 -3.52 -9.81 -0.93
C LEU A 106 -4.31 -8.60 -0.43
N SER A 107 -4.75 -8.65 0.83
CA SER A 107 -5.14 -7.43 1.52
C SER A 107 -3.91 -6.53 1.74
N LEU A 108 -4.12 -5.22 1.91
CA LEU A 108 -3.02 -4.28 2.17
C LEU A 108 -2.17 -4.70 3.38
N ALA A 109 -2.81 -5.18 4.45
CA ALA A 109 -2.12 -5.69 5.63
C ALA A 109 -1.30 -6.95 5.31
N GLY A 110 -1.87 -7.92 4.58
CA GLY A 110 -1.16 -9.14 4.18
C GLY A 110 0.03 -8.85 3.25
N TRP A 111 -0.14 -7.88 2.35
CA TRP A 111 0.91 -7.40 1.47
C TRP A 111 2.08 -6.81 2.27
N MET A 112 1.79 -5.93 3.22
CA MET A 112 2.81 -5.28 4.06
C MET A 112 3.59 -6.28 4.90
N GLN A 113 2.89 -7.19 5.56
CA GLN A 113 3.51 -8.25 6.36
C GLN A 113 4.40 -9.16 5.49
N SER A 114 3.94 -9.51 4.29
CA SER A 114 4.74 -10.34 3.38
C SER A 114 5.96 -9.59 2.84
N LEU A 115 5.85 -8.30 2.54
CA LEU A 115 6.98 -7.48 2.12
C LEU A 115 8.04 -7.38 3.22
N LEU A 116 7.63 -7.07 4.45
CA LEU A 116 8.56 -6.99 5.59
C LEU A 116 9.29 -8.31 5.82
N ALA A 117 8.57 -9.44 5.77
CA ALA A 117 9.18 -10.76 5.88
C ALA A 117 10.25 -11.01 4.80
N ALA A 118 9.96 -10.63 3.54
CA ALA A 118 10.92 -10.78 2.44
C ALA A 118 12.14 -9.86 2.58
N LEU A 119 11.98 -8.64 3.09
CA LEU A 119 13.08 -7.73 3.37
C LEU A 119 13.96 -8.24 4.52
N PHE A 120 13.36 -8.74 5.60
CA PHE A 120 14.11 -9.32 6.72
C PHE A 120 14.90 -10.56 6.31
N SER A 121 14.33 -11.42 5.46
CA SER A 121 15.03 -12.60 4.95
C SER A 121 16.30 -12.22 4.18
N GLN A 122 16.20 -11.24 3.27
CA GLN A 122 17.35 -10.74 2.50
C GLN A 122 18.44 -10.15 3.40
N SER A 123 18.06 -9.31 4.36
CA SER A 123 19.00 -8.72 5.31
C SER A 123 19.73 -9.77 6.15
N GLY A 124 19.04 -10.85 6.56
CA GLY A 124 19.61 -11.94 7.33
C GLY A 124 20.64 -12.78 6.55
N GLU A 125 20.49 -12.89 5.23
CA GLU A 125 21.47 -13.57 4.37
C GLU A 125 22.72 -12.72 4.12
N LEU A 126 22.53 -11.44 3.79
CA LEU A 126 23.63 -10.48 3.61
C LEU A 126 24.48 -10.33 4.88
N GLN A 127 23.84 -10.25 6.04
CA GLN A 127 24.55 -10.15 7.32
C GLN A 127 25.41 -11.38 7.60
N ARG A 128 24.88 -12.59 7.32
CA ARG A 128 25.64 -13.83 7.48
C ARG A 128 26.81 -13.91 6.51
N ALA A 129 26.59 -13.54 5.25
CA ALA A 129 27.65 -13.51 4.24
C ALA A 129 28.77 -12.52 4.64
N SER A 130 28.41 -11.32 5.10
CA SER A 130 29.36 -10.33 5.59
C SER A 130 30.13 -10.81 6.82
N GLN A 131 29.45 -11.49 7.76
CA GLN A 131 30.10 -12.04 8.95
C GLN A 131 31.09 -13.14 8.59
N SER A 132 30.71 -14.09 7.73
CA SER A 132 31.60 -15.15 7.28
C SER A 132 32.81 -14.61 6.51
N LEU A 133 32.62 -13.56 5.69
CA LEU A 133 33.72 -12.90 5.00
C LEU A 133 34.65 -12.19 5.99
N HIS A 134 34.09 -11.49 6.97
CA HIS A 134 34.88 -10.85 8.02
C HIS A 134 35.71 -11.88 8.80
N ASP A 135 35.09 -12.97 9.23
CA ASP A 135 35.76 -14.05 9.96
C ASP A 135 36.89 -14.67 9.13
N PHE A 136 36.69 -14.87 7.82
CA PHE A 136 37.71 -15.38 6.92
C PHE A 136 38.91 -14.44 6.73
N LEU A 137 38.66 -13.12 6.64
CA LEU A 137 39.71 -12.12 6.45
C LEU A 137 40.50 -11.80 7.74
N MET A 138 39.96 -12.16 8.90
CA MET A 138 40.57 -11.93 10.22
C MET A 138 41.29 -13.17 10.80
N HIS A 139 41.36 -14.27 10.04
CA HIS A 139 42.21 -15.44 10.33
C HIS A 139 43.38 -15.51 9.35
#